data_AF-A0A1W9TJU1-F1
#
_entry.id   AF-A0A1W9TJU1-F1
#
_cell.length_a   1.000
_cell.length_b   1.000
_cell.length_c   1.000
_cell.angle_alpha   90.00
_cell.angle_beta   90.00
_cell.angle_gamma   90.00
#
_symmetry.space_group_name_H-M   'P 1'
#
loop_
_entity.id
_entity.type
_entity.pdbx_description
1 polymer ?
#
loop_
_entity_poly.entity_id
_entity_poly.type
_entity_poly.pdbx_seq_one_letter_code
_entity_poly.pdbx_strand_id
1 'polypeptide(L)'
;MTVAHKPIKKEIKKIRSTLGCSQETMAVLIGVGVRTVARWEHDESSPHRLVREKLRKIEKLIQKLSEIFEPKEASEWLRTPRCWSKNCCQVGT
;
A
#
# COMPACT_ATOMS: atom_id res chain seq x y z
N MET A 1 -7.30 -7.60 28.13
CA MET A 1 -5.99 -7.51 27.46
C MET A 1 -6.09 -6.44 26.38
N THR A 2 -5.66 -5.22 26.66
CA THR A 2 -5.68 -4.11 25.70
C THR A 2 -4.53 -4.32 24.72
N VAL A 3 -4.84 -4.69 23.48
CA VAL A 3 -3.84 -4.74 22.41
C VAL A 3 -3.39 -3.30 22.17
N ALA A 4 -2.14 -2.99 22.54
CA ALA A 4 -1.53 -1.70 22.27
C ALA A 4 -1.47 -1.48 20.75
N HIS A 5 -2.47 -0.81 20.19
CA HIS A 5 -2.49 -0.49 18.77
C HIS A 5 -1.43 0.57 18.48
N LYS A 6 -0.47 0.23 17.64
CA LYS A 6 0.49 1.19 17.07
C LYS A 6 -0.29 2.31 16.36
N PRO A 7 0.22 3.55 16.36
CA PRO A 7 -0.42 4.63 15.62
C PRO A 7 -0.46 4.29 14.13
N ILE A 8 -1.68 4.21 13.59
CA ILE A 8 -2.01 3.82 12.21
C ILE A 8 -1.21 4.60 11.18
N LYS A 9 -0.97 5.89 11.41
CA LYS A 9 -0.13 6.74 10.56
C LYS A 9 1.24 6.12 10.31
N LYS A 10 1.88 5.63 11.36
CA LYS A 10 3.20 4.98 11.25
C LYS A 10 3.10 3.68 10.46
N GLU A 11 1.99 2.96 10.55
CA GLU A 11 1.74 1.73 9.78
C GLU A 11 1.56 2.01 8.29
N ILE A 12 0.67 2.94 7.92
CA ILE A 12 0.41 3.28 6.50
C ILE A 12 1.67 3.78 5.83
N LYS A 13 2.39 4.72 6.48
CA LYS A 13 3.64 5.26 5.93
C LYS A 13 4.70 4.17 5.80
N LYS A 14 4.82 3.27 6.77
CA LYS A 14 5.76 2.14 6.72
C LYS A 14 5.43 1.20 5.55
N ILE A 15 4.18 0.77 5.43
CA ILE A 15 3.72 -0.12 4.35
C ILE A 15 3.99 0.54 2.99
N ARG A 16 3.67 1.84 2.86
CA ARG A 16 3.92 2.60 1.63
C ARG A 16 5.40 2.67 1.28
N SER A 17 6.26 2.93 2.26
CA SER A 17 7.71 2.95 2.08
C SER A 17 8.27 1.57 1.74
N THR A 18 7.78 0.49 2.36
CA THR A 18 8.20 -0.88 2.04
C THR A 18 7.81 -1.29 0.62
N LEU A 19 6.62 -0.89 0.17
CA LEU A 19 6.18 -1.12 -1.20
C LEU A 19 6.77 -0.13 -2.22
N GLY A 20 7.38 0.96 -1.75
CA GLY A 20 7.84 2.05 -2.61
C GLY A 20 6.73 2.68 -3.46
N CYS A 21 5.48 2.72 -2.97
CA CYS A 21 4.34 3.21 -3.76
C CYS A 21 3.93 4.64 -3.38
N SER A 22 3.17 5.31 -4.26
CA SER A 22 2.64 6.65 -3.98
C SER A 22 1.35 6.58 -3.14
N GLN A 23 0.85 7.74 -2.68
CA GLN A 23 -0.42 7.79 -1.95
C GLN A 23 -1.60 7.37 -2.84
N GLU A 24 -1.53 7.69 -4.14
CA GLU A 24 -2.51 7.31 -5.15
C GLU A 24 -2.56 5.80 -5.33
N THR A 25 -1.41 5.14 -5.52
CA THR A 25 -1.35 3.68 -5.63
C THR A 25 -1.88 2.99 -4.37
N MET A 26 -1.52 3.50 -3.19
CA MET A 26 -2.02 2.97 -1.92
C MET A 26 -3.54 3.12 -1.80
N ALA A 27 -4.09 4.26 -2.24
CA ALA A 27 -5.52 4.51 -2.23
C ALA A 27 -6.27 3.52 -3.13
N VAL A 28 -5.76 3.25 -4.32
CA VAL A 28 -6.29 2.23 -5.25
C VAL A 28 -6.23 0.83 -4.63
N LEU A 29 -5.09 0.45 -4.04
CA LEU A 29 -4.91 -0.85 -3.39
C LEU A 29 -5.91 -1.11 -2.26
N ILE A 30 -6.21 -0.06 -1.47
CA ILE A 30 -7.13 -0.16 -0.33
C ILE A 30 -8.61 0.00 -0.79
N GLY A 31 -8.82 0.70 -1.90
CA GLY A 31 -10.14 1.08 -2.43
C GLY A 31 -10.74 2.29 -1.72
N VAL A 32 -9.94 3.31 -1.45
CA VAL A 32 -10.37 4.58 -0.84
C VAL A 32 -9.88 5.77 -1.68
N GLY A 33 -10.39 6.96 -1.40
CA GLY A 33 -9.88 8.18 -2.03
C GLY A 33 -8.47 8.54 -1.56
N VAL A 34 -7.66 9.15 -2.43
CA VAL A 34 -6.30 9.63 -2.12
C VAL A 34 -6.31 10.59 -0.94
N ARG A 35 -7.29 11.49 -0.90
CA ARG A 35 -7.50 12.42 0.22
C ARG A 35 -7.71 11.71 1.56
N THR A 36 -8.35 10.54 1.55
CA THR A 36 -8.57 9.74 2.76
C THR A 36 -7.25 9.17 3.27
N VAL A 37 -6.38 8.69 2.38
CA VAL A 37 -5.03 8.25 2.74
C VAL A 37 -4.20 9.41 3.29
N ALA A 38 -4.24 10.58 2.63
CA ALA A 38 -3.54 11.77 3.11
C ALA A 38 -4.02 12.18 4.51
N ARG A 39 -5.34 12.19 4.77
CA ARG A 39 -5.89 12.47 6.10
C ARG A 39 -5.41 11.49 7.17
N TRP A 40 -5.27 10.21 6.83
CA TRP A 40 -4.73 9.21 7.75
C TRP A 40 -3.23 9.42 8.01
N GLU A 41 -2.46 9.82 7.00
CA GLU A 41 -1.04 10.15 7.16
C GLU A 41 -0.81 11.44 7.98
N HIS A 42 -1.78 12.36 8.01
CA HIS A 42 -1.73 13.61 8.77
C HIS A 42 -2.40 13.54 10.15
N ASP A 43 -2.86 12.35 10.58
CA ASP A 43 -3.63 12.16 11.83
C ASP A 43 -4.97 12.92 11.89
N GLU A 44 -5.47 13.44 10.76
CA GLU A 44 -6.75 14.16 10.69
C GLU A 44 -7.96 13.24 10.78
N SER A 45 -7.79 11.95 10.48
CA SER A 45 -8.85 10.95 10.63
C SER A 45 -8.28 9.55 10.86
N SER A 46 -9.15 8.63 11.28
CA SER A 46 -8.80 7.23 11.52
C SER A 46 -9.54 6.29 10.58
N PRO A 47 -8.87 5.27 10.01
CA PRO A 47 -9.54 4.27 9.17
C PRO A 47 -10.58 3.47 9.94
N HIS A 48 -11.65 3.12 9.24
CA HIS A 48 -12.69 2.23 9.74
C HIS A 48 -12.16 0.79 9.92
N ARG A 49 -12.85 -0.03 10.73
CA ARG A 49 -12.43 -1.41 11.08
C ARG A 49 -12.07 -2.26 9.85
N LEU A 50 -12.91 -2.22 8.82
CA LEU A 50 -12.72 -2.97 7.56
C LEU A 50 -11.43 -2.59 6.83
N VAL A 51 -11.09 -1.31 6.82
CA VAL A 51 -9.86 -0.82 6.18
C VAL A 51 -8.64 -1.31 6.96
N ARG A 52 -8.71 -1.31 8.30
CA ARG A 52 -7.62 -1.85 9.13
C ARG A 52 -7.39 -3.32 8.87
N GLU A 53 -8.45 -4.10 8.68
CA GLU A 53 -8.33 -5.52 8.31
C GLU A 53 -7.66 -5.69 6.94
N LYS A 54 -8.02 -4.87 5.95
CA LYS A 54 -7.34 -4.85 4.64
C LYS A 54 -5.85 -4.51 4.77
N LEU A 55 -5.51 -3.49 5.53
CA LEU A 55 -4.11 -3.09 5.77
C LEU A 55 -3.30 -4.23 6.40
N ARG A 56 -3.85 -4.93 7.40
CA ARG A 56 -3.19 -6.10 8.01
C ARG A 56 -2.99 -7.24 7.02
N LYS A 57 -3.95 -7.47 6.12
CA LYS A 57 -3.80 -8.50 5.06
C LYS A 57 -2.66 -8.14 4.12
N ILE A 58 -2.58 -6.88 3.69
CA ILE A 58 -1.50 -6.38 2.84
C ILE A 58 -0.15 -6.54 3.55
N GLU A 59 -0.04 -6.15 4.81
CA GLU A 59 1.19 -6.31 5.60
C GLU A 59 1.63 -7.78 5.68
N LYS A 60 0.71 -8.70 5.95
CA LYS A 60 1.00 -10.15 5.95
C LYS A 60 1.47 -10.66 4.59
N LEU A 61 0.89 -10.16 3.50
CA LEU A 61 1.31 -10.52 2.15
C LEU A 61 2.73 -10.02 1.87
N ILE A 62 3.05 -8.79 2.25
CA ILE A 62 4.40 -8.22 2.11
C ILE A 62 5.41 -9.05 2.90
N GLN A 63 5.09 -9.43 4.15
CA GLN A 63 5.96 -10.26 4.97
C GLN A 63 6.28 -11.59 4.28
N LYS A 64 5.24 -12.28 3.76
CA LYS A 64 5.44 -13.53 3.01
C LYS A 64 6.23 -13.33 1.72
N LEU A 65 5.97 -12.25 0.99
CA LEU A 65 6.74 -11.95 -0.22
C LEU A 65 8.21 -11.66 0.10
N SER A 66 8.50 -11.01 1.24
CA SER A 66 9.87 -10.73 1.67
C SER A 66 10.66 -11.99 2.06
N GLU A 67 9.98 -13.10 2.36
CA GLU A 67 10.62 -14.41 2.57
C GLU A 67 11.04 -15.07 1.25
N ILE A 68 10.43 -14.67 0.13
CA ILE A 68 10.58 -15.33 -1.18
C ILE A 68 11.44 -14.50 -2.15
N PHE A 69 11.35 -13.17 -2.08
CA PHE A 69 12.00 -12.26 -3.02
C PHE A 69 12.99 -11.33 -2.30
N GLU A 70 14.14 -11.06 -2.91
CA GLU A 70 15.02 -9.98 -2.43
C GLU A 70 14.30 -8.62 -2.50
N PRO A 71 14.41 -7.76 -1.48
CA PRO A 71 13.58 -6.56 -1.33
C PRO A 71 13.65 -5.56 -2.50
N LYS A 72 14.79 -5.52 -3.20
CA LYS A 72 15.02 -4.58 -4.30
C LYS A 72 14.24 -4.98 -5.56
N GLU A 73 14.34 -6.25 -5.95
CA GLU A 73 13.70 -6.76 -7.16
C GLU A 73 12.17 -6.74 -7.06
N ALA A 74 11.60 -7.02 -5.89
CA ALA A 74 10.14 -7.03 -5.72
C ALA A 74 9.52 -5.66 -6.06
N SER A 75 10.18 -4.56 -5.67
CA SER A 75 9.68 -3.21 -5.95
C SER A 75 9.79 -2.83 -7.43
N GLU A 76 10.87 -3.25 -8.11
CA GLU A 76 11.06 -3.05 -9.54
C GLU A 76 10.10 -3.93 -10.36
N TRP A 77 9.89 -5.17 -9.92
CA TRP A 77 8.99 -6.15 -10.52
C TRP A 77 7.52 -5.70 -10.46
N LEU A 78 7.10 -5.04 -9.38
CA LEU A 78 5.75 -4.49 -9.19
C LEU A 78 5.54 -3.17 -9.93
N ARG A 79 6.59 -2.36 -10.11
CA ARG A 79 6.54 -1.08 -10.84
C ARG A 79 6.64 -1.25 -12.35
N THR A 80 7.25 -2.34 -12.82
CA THR A 80 7.30 -2.64 -14.24
C THR A 80 5.89 -2.97 -14.71
N PRO A 81 5.26 -2.15 -15.59
CA PRO A 81 4.00 -2.53 -16.19
C PRO A 81 4.25 -3.81 -16.99
N ARG A 82 3.83 -4.95 -16.45
CA ARG A 82 3.86 -6.20 -17.20
C ARG A 82 2.88 -6.03 -18.36
N CYS A 83 3.45 -5.87 -19.54
CA CYS A 83 2.78 -5.84 -20.82
C CYS A 83 2.06 -7.18 -21.07
N TRP A 84 0.95 -7.42 -20.38
CA TRP A 84 0.08 -8.57 -20.65
C TRP A 84 -1.42 -8.30 -20.43
N SER A 85 -1.77 -7.13 -19.86
CA SER A 85 -3.15 -6.62 -19.94
C SER A 85 -3.21 -5.62 -21.10
N LYS A 86 -4.07 -5.88 -22.08
CA LYS A 86 -4.08 -5.38 -23.46
C LYS A 86 -4.23 -3.84 -23.68
N ASN A 87 -3.78 -2.95 -22.79
CA ASN A 87 -4.09 -1.51 -22.93
C ASN A 87 -3.11 -0.50 -22.29
N CYS A 88 -1.80 -0.76 -22.23
CA CYS A 88 -0.82 0.19 -21.63
C CYS A 88 0.20 0.81 -22.60
N CYS A 89 -0.12 0.93 -23.89
CA CYS A 89 0.68 1.68 -24.86
C CYS A 89 -0.20 2.73 -25.57
N GLN A 90 -0.75 3.69 -24.82
CA GLN A 90 -1.31 4.91 -25.40
C GLN A 90 -1.26 6.05 -24.39
N VAL A 91 -0.08 6.65 -24.29
CA VAL A 91 0.18 8.05 -23.94
C VAL A 91 1.63 8.28 -24.38
N GLY A 92 1.96 8.74 -25.59
CA GLY A 92 1.19 9.52 -26.54
C GLY A 92 1.46 11.01 -26.33
N THR A 93 2.58 11.47 -26.92
CA THR A 93 3.11 12.85 -27.10
C THR A 93 3.60 13.63 -25.89
#